data_AF-A0A6C0K8Y9-F1
#
_entry.id   AF-A0A6C0K8Y9-F1
#
_cell.length_a   1.000
_cell.length_b   1.000
_cell.length_c   1.000
_cell.angle_alpha   90.00
_cell.angle_beta   90.00
_cell.angle_gamma   90.00
#
_symmetry.space_group_name_H-M   'P 1'
#
loop_
_entity.id
_entity.type
_entity.pdbx_description
1 polymer ?
#
loop_
_entity_poly.entity_id
_entity_poly.type
_entity_poly.pdbx_seq_one_letter_code
_entity_poly.pdbx_strand_id
1 'polypeptide(L)'
;MNFCPDCKNCLYALEEGETAGFKCRKCPYIRAISHDNPLVYEHNLREDTAIRLAANPYLKDDPTLQHFKTIQCPTQGCPSNDVVGYKLSVQNLVWLYQCTVCNATWKQASRRS
;
A
#
# COMPACT_ATOMS: atom_id res chain seq x y z
N MET A 1 6.26 -9.13 8.75
CA MET A 1 6.72 -10.39 9.37
C MET A 1 8.23 -10.33 9.54
N ASN A 2 8.74 -10.80 10.67
CA ASN A 2 10.16 -10.73 11.01
C ASN A 2 10.78 -12.12 10.98
N PHE A 3 12.03 -12.19 10.51
CA PHE A 3 12.79 -13.43 10.39
C PHE A 3 13.98 -13.41 11.34
N CYS A 4 14.33 -14.59 11.85
CA CYS A 4 15.56 -14.79 12.62
C CYS A 4 16.78 -14.52 11.72
N PRO A 5 17.77 -13.73 12.15
CA PRO A 5 18.97 -13.45 11.36
C PRO A 5 19.82 -14.71 11.14
N ASP A 6 19.84 -15.63 12.12
CA ASP A 6 20.74 -16.79 12.11
C ASP A 6 20.21 -17.93 11.24
N CYS A 7 18.92 -18.26 11.37
CA CYS A 7 18.34 -19.44 10.73
C CYS A 7 17.26 -19.12 9.69
N LYS A 8 16.98 -17.84 9.44
CA LYS A 8 15.96 -17.34 8.51
C LYS A 8 14.55 -17.89 8.75
N ASN A 9 14.30 -18.49 9.92
CA ASN A 9 12.98 -18.96 10.30
C ASN A 9 12.12 -17.78 10.75
N CYS A 10 10.82 -17.84 10.46
CA CYS A 10 9.89 -16.80 10.90
C CYS A 10 9.73 -16.84 12.43
N LEU A 11 9.61 -15.66 13.03
CA LEU A 11 9.43 -15.49 14.47
C LEU A 11 7.93 -15.48 14.79
N TYR A 12 7.48 -16.34 15.71
CA TYR A 12 6.04 -16.57 15.94
C TYR A 12 5.62 -16.51 17.40
N ALA A 13 6.48 -16.97 18.32
CA ALA A 13 6.10 -17.10 19.72
C ALA A 13 6.33 -15.77 20.44
N LEU A 14 5.29 -15.18 21.02
CA LEU A 14 5.48 -14.16 22.05
C LEU A 14 5.95 -14.88 23.31
N GLU A 15 7.11 -14.51 23.82
CA GLU A 15 7.50 -14.82 25.19
C GLU A 15 7.29 -13.58 26.06
N GLU A 16 6.60 -13.78 27.19
CA GLU A 16 6.37 -12.77 28.21
C GLU A 16 7.31 -13.03 29.38
N GLY A 17 8.36 -12.22 29.49
CA GLY A 17 9.25 -12.10 30.66
C GLY A 17 9.22 -10.66 31.19
N GLU A 18 10.37 -10.08 31.55
CA GLU A 18 10.46 -8.63 31.83
C GLU A 18 10.14 -7.76 30.60
N THR A 19 10.34 -8.30 29.39
CA THR A 19 10.00 -7.65 28.11
C THR A 19 9.35 -8.66 27.16
N ALA A 20 8.31 -8.23 26.45
CA ALA A 20 7.68 -9.05 25.41
C ALA A 20 8.57 -9.15 24.16
N GLY A 21 8.70 -10.34 23.58
CA GLY A 21 9.54 -10.54 22.40
C GLY A 21 9.11 -11.70 21.52
N PHE A 22 9.47 -11.64 20.23
CA PHE A 22 9.25 -12.71 19.27
C PHE A 22 10.42 -13.71 19.30
N LYS A 23 10.15 -14.94 19.73
CA LYS A 23 11.12 -16.04 19.76
C LYS A 23 11.13 -16.86 18.48
N CYS A 24 12.33 -17.29 18.09
CA CYS A 24 12.54 -18.27 17.05
C CYS A 24 12.27 -19.70 17.56
N ARG A 25 11.58 -20.53 16.77
CA ARG A 25 11.34 -21.94 17.12
C ARG A 25 12.53 -22.88 16.87
N LYS A 26 13.52 -22.43 16.09
CA LYS A 26 14.64 -23.26 15.62
C LYS A 26 15.95 -22.98 16.36
N CYS A 27 16.07 -21.82 17.01
CA CYS A 27 17.28 -21.37 17.69
C CYS A 27 16.90 -20.49 18.89
N PRO A 28 17.83 -20.19 19.82
CA PRO A 28 17.53 -19.41 21.02
C PRO A 28 17.34 -17.90 20.77
N TYR A 29 17.33 -17.45 19.51
CA TYR A 29 17.16 -16.05 19.16
C TYR A 29 15.77 -15.51 19.58
N ILE A 30 15.78 -14.37 20.27
CA ILE A 30 14.59 -13.62 20.69
C ILE A 30 14.76 -12.17 20.23
N ARG A 31 13.72 -11.65 19.56
CA ARG A 31 13.64 -10.23 19.20
C ARG A 31 12.70 -9.52 20.15
N ALA A 32 13.22 -8.62 20.99
CA ALA A 32 12.39 -7.78 21.85
C ALA A 32 11.48 -6.86 21.02
N ILE A 33 10.27 -6.65 21.51
CA ILE A 33 9.34 -5.64 21.00
C ILE A 33 9.70 -4.32 21.69
N SER A 34 10.08 -3.31 20.92
CA SER A 34 10.44 -2.00 21.48
C SER A 34 9.21 -1.13 21.69
N HIS A 35 9.32 -0.14 22.59
CA HIS A 35 8.27 0.87 22.80
C HIS A 35 8.06 1.76 21.57
N ASP A 36 9.07 1.89 20.70
CA ASP A 36 8.98 2.66 19.46
C ASP A 36 8.06 2.00 18.41
N ASN A 37 7.89 0.68 18.48
CA ASN A 37 6.98 -0.06 17.61
C ASN A 37 6.37 -1.28 18.33
N PRO A 38 5.37 -1.06 19.21
CA PRO A 38 4.78 -2.11 20.05
C PRO A 38 3.76 -2.98 19.30
N LEU A 39 3.49 -2.71 18.02
CA LEU A 39 2.43 -3.36 17.26
C LEU A 39 2.80 -4.82 16.93
N VAL A 40 2.08 -5.76 17.55
CA VAL A 40 2.24 -7.21 17.34
C VAL A 40 1.37 -7.72 16.20
N TYR A 41 0.12 -7.28 16.18
CA TYR A 41 -0.89 -7.70 15.22
C TYR A 41 -1.87 -6.57 14.97
N GLU A 42 -2.21 -6.38 13.70
CA GLU A 42 -3.26 -5.46 13.26
C GLU A 42 -4.22 -6.23 12.37
N HIS A 43 -5.51 -6.08 12.63
CA HIS A 43 -6.55 -6.62 11.76
C HIS A 43 -7.25 -5.48 11.03
N ASN A 44 -6.91 -5.29 9.76
CA ASN A 44 -7.55 -4.27 8.94
C ASN A 44 -8.70 -4.86 8.11
N LEU A 45 -9.94 -4.57 8.51
CA LEU A 45 -11.16 -5.00 7.82
C LEU A 45 -11.50 -4.15 6.58
N ARG A 46 -10.89 -2.97 6.45
CA ARG A 46 -11.17 -2.00 5.39
C ARG A 46 -9.84 -1.58 4.76
N GLU A 47 -9.21 -2.52 4.07
CA GLU A 47 -7.95 -2.26 3.38
C GLU A 47 -8.16 -1.33 2.18
N ASP A 48 -7.36 -0.26 2.12
CA ASP A 48 -7.34 0.65 0.98
C ASP A 48 -6.45 0.06 -0.12
N THR A 49 -7.06 -0.70 -1.03
CA THR A 49 -6.38 -1.37 -2.14
C THR A 49 -5.69 -0.40 -3.11
N ALA A 50 -6.08 0.87 -3.09
CA ALA A 50 -5.54 1.87 -4.00
C ALA A 50 -4.06 2.15 -3.77
N ILE A 51 -3.55 1.93 -2.55
CA ILE A 51 -2.12 2.11 -2.25
C ILE A 51 -1.29 1.13 -3.08
N ARG A 52 -1.75 -0.13 -3.19
CA ARG A 52 -1.08 -1.17 -3.98
C ARG A 52 -1.17 -0.90 -5.48
N LEU A 53 -2.33 -0.44 -5.95
CA LEU A 53 -2.52 -0.07 -7.35
C LEU A 53 -1.69 1.16 -7.74
N ALA A 54 -1.63 2.18 -6.89
CA ALA A 54 -0.80 3.36 -7.12
C ALA A 54 0.69 3.04 -7.19
N ALA A 55 1.13 1.98 -6.52
CA ALA A 55 2.51 1.50 -6.60
C ALA A 55 2.85 0.79 -7.92
N ASN A 56 1.86 0.44 -8.75
CA ASN A 56 2.11 -0.19 -10.06
C ASN A 56 2.39 0.89 -11.12
N PRO A 57 3.63 1.04 -11.62
CA PRO A 57 3.95 2.06 -12.60
C PRO A 57 3.38 1.75 -14.00
N TYR A 58 2.97 0.51 -14.25
CA TYR A 58 2.58 0.00 -15.57
C TYR A 58 1.09 0.16 -15.91
N LEU A 59 0.27 0.78 -15.04
CA LEU A 59 -1.17 0.94 -15.35
C LEU A 59 -1.38 1.79 -16.60
N LYS A 60 -0.50 2.75 -16.88
CA LYS A 60 -0.53 3.57 -18.10
C LYS A 60 -0.34 2.80 -19.41
N ASP A 61 0.27 1.62 -19.34
CA ASP A 61 0.59 0.80 -20.51
C ASP A 61 -0.48 -0.28 -20.74
N ASP A 62 -1.48 -0.39 -19.87
CA ASP A 62 -2.56 -1.37 -19.97
C ASP A 62 -3.66 -0.87 -20.94
N PRO A 63 -3.80 -1.50 -22.12
CA PRO A 63 -4.78 -1.06 -23.13
C PRO A 63 -6.23 -1.34 -22.72
N THR A 64 -6.48 -2.11 -21.66
CA THR A 64 -7.83 -2.42 -21.17
C THR A 64 -8.37 -1.34 -20.22
N LEU A 65 -7.49 -0.48 -19.70
CA LEU A 65 -7.88 0.62 -18.83
C LEU A 65 -8.34 1.84 -19.62
N GLN A 66 -9.21 2.64 -18.99
CA GLN A 66 -9.80 3.80 -19.63
C GLN A 66 -8.85 4.99 -19.59
N HIS A 67 -8.59 5.58 -20.75
CA HIS A 67 -7.87 6.84 -20.89
C HIS A 67 -8.84 8.02 -20.90
N PHE A 68 -8.57 9.01 -20.07
CA PHE A 68 -9.33 10.25 -19.94
C PHE A 68 -8.50 11.42 -20.47
N LYS A 69 -8.94 11.99 -21.58
CA LYS A 69 -8.27 13.15 -22.23
C LYS A 69 -8.73 14.51 -21.70
N THR A 70 -9.74 14.51 -20.84
CA THR A 70 -10.39 15.71 -20.29
C THR A 70 -9.89 16.06 -18.89
N ILE A 71 -9.15 15.15 -18.24
CA ILE A 71 -8.66 15.32 -16.87
C ILE A 71 -7.23 15.85 -16.94
N GLN A 72 -7.01 17.02 -16.35
CA GLN A 72 -5.69 17.62 -16.21
C GLN A 72 -4.91 16.93 -15.08
N CYS A 73 -3.62 16.71 -15.30
CA CYS A 73 -2.74 16.25 -14.25
C CYS A 73 -2.61 17.32 -13.14
N PRO A 74 -2.74 16.97 -11.84
CA PRO A 74 -2.63 17.93 -10.75
C PRO A 74 -1.18 18.36 -10.46
N THR A 75 -0.19 17.68 -11.04
CA THR A 75 1.23 18.03 -10.88
C THR A 75 1.52 19.35 -11.59
N GLN A 76 1.97 20.35 -10.84
CA GLN A 76 2.35 21.65 -11.39
C GLN A 76 3.42 21.50 -12.47
N GLY A 77 3.17 22.09 -13.64
CA GLY A 77 4.10 22.04 -14.78
C GLY A 77 4.01 20.77 -15.64
N CYS A 78 3.12 19.82 -15.34
CA CYS A 78 2.86 18.69 -16.22
C CYS A 78 1.87 19.09 -17.35
N PRO A 79 2.25 19.00 -18.63
CA PRO A 79 1.35 19.34 -19.75
C PRO A 79 0.38 18.21 -20.10
N SER A 80 0.35 17.13 -19.33
CA SER A 80 -0.42 15.94 -19.68
C SER A 80 -1.92 16.17 -19.52
N ASN A 81 -2.62 16.00 -20.63
CA ASN A 81 -4.08 15.90 -20.67
C ASN A 81 -4.57 14.45 -20.71
N ASP A 82 -3.64 13.48 -20.78
CA ASP A 82 -3.97 12.05 -20.83
C ASP A 82 -3.66 11.38 -19.49
N VAL A 83 -4.66 10.67 -18.99
CA VAL A 83 -4.69 10.08 -17.65
C VAL A 83 -5.42 8.75 -17.71
N VAL A 84 -4.80 7.69 -17.19
CA VAL A 84 -5.43 6.38 -17.07
C VAL A 84 -6.21 6.31 -15.77
N GLY A 85 -7.46 5.85 -15.82
CA GLY A 85 -8.33 5.73 -14.65
C GLY A 85 -8.67 4.29 -14.30
N TYR A 86 -8.67 4.00 -13.01
CA TYR A 86 -9.07 2.74 -12.40
C TYR A 86 -10.14 2.96 -11.33
N LYS A 87 -11.21 2.16 -11.35
CA LYS A 87 -12.29 2.24 -10.36
C LYS A 87 -11.91 1.48 -9.10
N LEU A 88 -11.72 2.19 -7.98
CA LEU A 88 -11.38 1.60 -6.67
C LEU A 88 -12.60 1.11 -5.92
N SER A 89 -13.68 1.89 -5.94
CA SER A 89 -14.94 1.52 -5.30
C SER A 89 -16.09 1.91 -6.20
N VAL A 90 -16.89 0.92 -6.58
CA VAL A 90 -18.11 1.14 -7.36
C VAL A 90 -19.16 1.83 -6.49
N GLN A 91 -19.28 1.44 -5.22
CA GLN A 91 -20.28 1.96 -4.28
C GLN A 91 -20.06 3.44 -3.94
N ASN A 92 -18.80 3.82 -3.72
CA ASN A 92 -18.44 5.19 -3.36
C ASN A 92 -17.98 6.04 -4.56
N LEU A 93 -18.00 5.46 -5.77
CA LEU A 93 -17.54 6.10 -7.01
C LEU A 93 -16.17 6.77 -6.85
N VAL A 94 -15.22 5.99 -6.30
CA VAL A 94 -13.84 6.44 -6.07
C VAL A 94 -12.97 5.93 -7.21
N TRP A 95 -12.22 6.84 -7.82
CA TRP A 95 -11.29 6.57 -8.90
C TRP A 95 -9.85 6.80 -8.45
N LEU A 96 -8.95 5.97 -8.98
CA LEU A 96 -7.52 6.19 -9.00
C LEU A 96 -7.14 6.62 -10.41
N TYR A 97 -6.37 7.70 -10.51
CA TYR A 97 -5.87 8.21 -11.77
C TYR A 97 -4.34 8.11 -11.79
N GLN A 98 -3.77 7.79 -12.95
CA GLN A 98 -2.33 7.83 -13.22
C GLN A 98 -2.06 8.68 -14.47
N CYS A 99 -1.19 9.68 -14.34
CA CYS A 99 -0.73 10.46 -15.48
C CYS A 99 0.22 9.63 -16.37
N THR A 100 0.02 9.67 -17.69
CA THR A 100 0.85 8.93 -18.65
C THR A 100 2.26 9.51 -18.83
N VAL A 101 2.47 10.78 -18.48
CA VAL A 101 3.74 11.50 -18.65
C VAL A 101 4.59 11.49 -17.36
N CYS A 102 4.07 12.03 -16.25
CA CYS A 102 4.84 12.18 -15.01
C CYS A 102 4.66 11.03 -14.01
N ASN A 103 3.83 10.02 -14.35
CA ASN A 103 3.46 8.89 -13.48
C ASN A 103 2.81 9.27 -12.15
N ALA A 104 2.44 10.54 -11.94
CA ALA A 104 1.74 10.95 -10.73
C ALA A 104 0.41 10.22 -10.61
N THR A 105 0.11 9.72 -9.41
CA THR A 105 -1.13 9.03 -9.09
C THR A 105 -1.92 9.80 -8.05
N TRP A 106 -3.24 9.92 -8.22
CA TRP A 106 -4.11 10.54 -7.23
C TRP A 106 -5.47 9.86 -7.16
N LYS A 107 -6.10 9.91 -5.99
CA LYS A 107 -7.46 9.43 -5.77
C LYS A 107 -8.45 10.57 -5.87
N GLN A 108 -9.59 10.33 -6.48
CA GLN A 108 -10.69 11.28 -6.52
C GLN A 108 -12.01 10.55 -6.26
N ALA A 109 -12.71 10.97 -5.21
CA ALA A 109 -14.09 10.58 -5.00
C ALA A 109 -15.00 11.52 -5.80
N SER A 110 -16.08 10.98 -6.37
CA SER A 110 -17.21 11.80 -6.80
C SER A 110 -17.68 12.65 -5.61
N ARG A 111 -17.69 13.98 -5.76
CA ARG A 111 -18.27 14.85 -4.74
C ARG A 111 -19.76 14.49 -4.65
N ARG A 112 -20.21 14.01 -3.48
CA ARG A 112 -21.64 14.01 -3.17
C ARG A 112 -22.06 15.48 -3.13
N SER A 113 -22.84 15.90 -4.13
CA SER A 113 -23.57 17.17 -4.10
C SER A 113 -24.57 17.18 -2.95
#